data_AF-A0A1U7HYB2-F1
#
_entry.id   AF-A0A1U7HYB2-F1
#
_cell.length_a   1.000
_cell.length_b   1.000
_cell.length_c   1.000
_cell.angle_alpha   90.00
_cell.angle_beta   90.00
_cell.angle_gamma   90.00
#
_symmetry.space_group_name_H-M   'P 1'
#
loop_
_entity.id
_entity.type
_entity.pdbx_description
1 polymer ?
#
loop_
_entity_poly.entity_id
_entity_poly.type
_entity_poly.pdbx_seq_one_letter_code
_entity_poly.pdbx_strand_id
1 'polypeptide(L)'
;MFKLKKLLRSKQMRLVLGVVIAVTVFAVLTLQPTLAFRAQPQGDSLLYGKLADSRAVHGGHGVVANAKVTINSIPPQTTRTDDQGQFWFKGLRDIHYVLKVELPYDRSNIYSLSTRVHGQTGKFFEIGDDVQHNHEIDY
;
A
#
# COMPACT_ATOMS: atom_id res chain seq x y z
N MET A 1 33.94 39.52 22.97
CA MET A 1 32.99 39.42 21.83
C MET A 1 33.42 40.39 20.73
N PHE A 2 33.14 40.09 19.45
CA PHE A 2 33.45 40.88 18.24
C PHE A 2 34.79 40.64 17.50
N LYS A 3 35.03 39.40 17.04
CA LYS A 3 35.90 39.16 15.86
C LYS A 3 35.22 38.40 14.71
N LEU A 4 33.94 38.02 14.84
CA LEU A 4 33.23 37.29 13.78
C LEU A 4 32.74 38.20 12.63
N LYS A 5 32.40 39.46 12.93
CA LYS A 5 31.81 40.38 11.94
C LYS A 5 32.79 40.87 10.86
N LYS A 6 34.11 40.81 11.10
CA LYS A 6 35.12 41.35 10.15
C LYS A 6 35.53 40.34 9.07
N LEU A 7 35.33 39.03 9.30
CA LEU A 7 35.67 37.96 8.36
C LEU A 7 34.64 37.75 7.24
N LEU A 8 33.40 38.24 7.39
CA LEU A 8 32.33 38.14 6.38
C LEU A 8 32.38 39.19 5.26
N ARG A 9 33.45 40.00 5.18
CA ARG A 9 33.58 41.07 4.18
C ARG A 9 34.27 40.65 2.88
N SER A 10 35.00 39.55 2.84
CA SER A 10 35.63 39.11 1.59
C SER A 10 34.64 38.30 0.75
N LYS A 11 34.52 38.65 -0.52
CA LYS A 11 33.63 38.02 -1.50
C LYS A 11 33.89 36.50 -1.60
N GLN A 12 35.15 36.09 -1.41
CA GLN A 12 35.56 34.69 -1.43
C GLN A 12 35.07 33.90 -0.22
N MET A 13 35.06 34.47 0.99
CA MET A 13 34.58 33.75 2.18
C MET A 13 33.06 33.52 2.16
N ARG A 14 32.29 34.42 1.53
CA ARG A 14 30.84 34.23 1.30
C ARG A 14 30.56 33.09 0.32
N LEU A 15 31.40 32.97 -0.71
CA LEU A 15 31.28 31.92 -1.71
C LEU A 15 31.62 30.56 -1.10
N VAL A 16 32.72 30.46 -0.33
CA VAL A 16 33.10 29.22 0.37
C VAL A 16 32.03 28.79 1.37
N LEU A 17 31.49 29.72 2.15
CA LEU A 17 30.42 29.41 3.11
C LEU A 17 29.15 28.94 2.41
N GLY A 18 28.77 29.56 1.28
CA GLY A 18 27.64 29.14 0.47
C GLY A 18 27.81 27.73 -0.10
N VAL A 19 29.01 27.39 -0.58
CA VAL A 19 29.32 26.04 -1.10
C VAL A 19 29.26 24.99 0.01
N VAL A 20 29.81 25.27 1.20
CA VAL A 20 29.76 24.34 2.34
C VAL A 20 28.31 24.07 2.77
N ILE A 21 27.46 25.09 2.79
CA ILE A 21 26.03 24.93 3.10
C ILE A 21 25.32 24.12 2.01
N ALA A 22 25.60 24.41 0.73
CA ALA A 22 25.00 23.67 -0.38
C ALA A 22 25.39 22.18 -0.36
N VAL A 23 26.66 21.87 -0.09
CA VAL A 23 27.16 20.48 -0.01
C VAL A 23 26.58 19.74 1.19
N THR A 24 26.43 20.40 2.34
CA THR A 24 25.83 19.77 3.53
C THR A 24 24.34 19.52 3.35
N VAL A 25 23.59 20.45 2.76
CA VAL A 25 22.17 20.24 2.42
C VAL A 25 22.01 19.12 1.38
N PHE A 26 22.87 19.07 0.36
CA PHE A 26 22.87 17.99 -0.64
C PHE A 26 23.24 16.64 -0.03
N ALA A 27 24.21 16.59 0.89
CA ALA A 27 24.57 15.36 1.60
C ALA A 27 23.41 14.87 2.49
N VAL A 28 22.72 15.76 3.21
CA VAL A 28 21.54 15.39 4.02
C VAL A 28 20.36 14.95 3.16
N LEU A 29 20.16 15.56 1.98
CA LEU A 29 19.12 15.15 1.02
C LEU A 29 19.43 13.83 0.30
N THR A 30 20.71 13.49 0.10
CA THR A 30 21.11 12.20 -0.49
C THR A 30 21.22 11.09 0.55
N LEU A 31 21.46 11.44 1.81
CA LEU A 31 21.36 10.57 2.99
C LEU A 31 19.92 10.54 3.53
N GLN A 32 18.91 10.53 2.65
CA GLN A 32 17.58 10.08 3.07
C GLN A 32 17.76 8.76 3.79
N PRO A 33 17.26 8.63 5.03
CA PRO A 33 17.49 7.43 5.77
C PRO A 33 16.84 6.32 4.96
N THR A 34 17.64 5.34 4.57
CA THR A 34 17.15 4.00 4.34
C THR A 34 16.62 3.50 5.68
N LEU A 35 15.50 4.08 6.12
CA LEU A 35 14.45 3.38 6.84
C LEU A 35 13.86 2.39 5.82
N ALA A 36 14.71 1.50 5.30
CA ALA A 36 14.30 0.16 5.02
C ALA A 36 13.84 -0.35 6.38
N PHE A 37 12.55 -0.09 6.64
CA PHE A 37 11.74 -0.80 7.59
C PHE A 37 12.21 -2.23 7.48
N ARG A 38 12.94 -2.69 8.49
CA ARG A 38 13.19 -4.11 8.68
C ARG A 38 11.82 -4.66 9.04
N ALA A 39 10.97 -4.85 8.03
CA ALA A 39 9.69 -5.48 8.13
C ALA A 39 10.00 -6.90 8.59
N GLN A 40 9.96 -7.11 9.90
CA GLN A 40 9.95 -8.44 10.49
C GLN A 40 8.84 -9.25 9.82
N PRO A 41 8.98 -10.59 9.76
CA PRO A 41 8.03 -11.46 9.08
C PRO A 41 6.64 -11.11 9.57
N GLN A 42 5.80 -10.68 8.63
CA GLN A 42 4.40 -10.41 8.88
C GLN A 42 3.78 -11.75 9.30
N GLY A 43 3.75 -12.17 10.57
CA GLY A 43 3.22 -13.47 11.01
C GLY A 43 3.54 -14.73 10.17
N ASP A 44 2.80 -15.83 10.41
CA ASP A 44 2.95 -17.12 9.69
C ASP A 44 1.64 -17.56 9.00
N SER A 45 0.61 -16.72 9.05
CA SER A 45 -0.72 -17.09 8.61
C SER A 45 -0.93 -16.88 7.11
N LEU A 46 -1.86 -17.65 6.57
CA LEU A 46 -2.23 -17.72 5.16
C LEU A 46 -3.70 -17.38 5.02
N LEU A 47 -4.01 -16.45 4.12
CA LEU A 47 -5.37 -16.24 3.62
C LEU A 47 -5.42 -16.77 2.20
N TYR A 48 -6.31 -17.71 1.93
CA TYR A 48 -6.68 -18.13 0.58
C TYR A 48 -8.14 -17.75 0.33
N GLY A 49 -8.40 -17.19 -0.84
CA GLY A 49 -9.71 -16.65 -1.19
C GLY A 49 -10.13 -17.04 -2.60
N LYS A 50 -11.44 -17.09 -2.82
CA LYS A 50 -12.03 -17.16 -4.16
C LYS A 50 -13.05 -16.03 -4.32
N LEU A 51 -12.95 -15.29 -5.42
CA LEU A 51 -13.77 -14.12 -5.71
C LEU A 51 -14.79 -14.42 -6.81
N ALA A 52 -16.03 -14.01 -6.57
CA ALA A 52 -17.12 -14.04 -7.54
C ALA A 52 -17.89 -12.71 -7.57
N ASP A 53 -18.51 -12.40 -8.70
CA ASP A 53 -19.41 -11.25 -8.87
C ASP A 53 -20.78 -11.76 -9.32
N SER A 54 -21.78 -11.60 -8.45
CA SER A 54 -23.14 -12.10 -8.67
C SER A 54 -24.12 -11.03 -9.13
N ARG A 55 -23.67 -9.78 -9.26
CA ARG A 55 -24.51 -8.65 -9.66
C ARG A 55 -24.91 -8.83 -11.11
N ALA A 56 -26.19 -9.12 -11.32
CA ALA A 56 -26.76 -9.55 -12.59
C ALA A 56 -26.75 -8.46 -13.69
N VAL A 57 -26.21 -7.27 -13.44
CA VAL A 57 -26.41 -6.08 -14.29
C VAL A 57 -25.64 -6.17 -15.62
N HIS A 58 -24.56 -6.96 -15.74
CA HIS A 58 -23.75 -7.07 -16.98
C HIS A 58 -23.48 -8.51 -17.44
N GLY A 59 -24.39 -9.46 -17.19
CA GLY A 59 -24.25 -10.82 -17.73
C GLY A 59 -23.41 -11.79 -16.89
N GLY A 60 -23.49 -11.69 -15.57
CA GLY A 60 -23.17 -12.75 -14.61
C GLY A 60 -21.83 -13.45 -14.84
N HIS A 61 -20.72 -12.73 -14.71
CA HIS A 61 -19.41 -13.35 -14.79
C HIS A 61 -19.07 -14.00 -13.44
N GLY A 62 -19.45 -15.27 -13.29
CA GLY A 62 -19.29 -16.08 -12.09
C GLY A 62 -17.99 -15.84 -11.32
N VAL A 63 -16.93 -16.60 -11.60
CA VAL A 63 -15.63 -16.37 -10.97
C VAL A 63 -14.94 -15.17 -11.60
N VAL A 64 -14.29 -14.33 -10.78
CA VAL A 64 -13.67 -13.10 -11.25
C VAL A 64 -12.17 -13.29 -11.43
N ALA A 65 -11.71 -13.35 -12.68
CA ALA A 65 -10.29 -13.42 -13.01
C ALA A 65 -9.61 -12.04 -13.04
N ASN A 66 -8.32 -11.97 -12.72
CA ASN A 66 -7.48 -10.77 -12.82
C ASN A 66 -7.98 -9.54 -12.02
N ALA A 67 -8.82 -9.72 -11.01
CA ALA A 67 -9.16 -8.67 -10.06
C ALA A 67 -7.95 -8.37 -9.18
N LYS A 68 -7.70 -7.09 -8.91
CA LYS A 68 -6.62 -6.69 -8.01
C LYS A 68 -7.19 -6.69 -6.58
N VAL A 69 -6.59 -7.50 -5.72
CA VAL A 69 -6.97 -7.62 -4.31
C VAL A 69 -5.83 -7.05 -3.48
N THR A 70 -6.13 -6.08 -2.63
CA THR A 70 -5.16 -5.41 -1.75
C THR A 70 -5.60 -5.60 -0.30
N ILE A 71 -4.70 -6.01 0.58
CA ILE A 71 -4.98 -6.06 2.02
C ILE A 71 -4.29 -4.92 2.75
N ASN A 72 -4.93 -4.44 3.81
CA ASN A 72 -4.40 -3.42 4.72
C ASN A 72 -3.32 -3.97 5.69
N SER A 73 -2.39 -4.79 5.21
CA SER A 73 -1.20 -5.21 5.95
C SER A 73 -0.16 -4.09 6.01
N ILE A 74 0.93 -4.31 6.77
CA ILE A 74 2.06 -3.37 6.86
C ILE A 74 3.36 -4.14 6.54
N PRO A 75 4.02 -3.87 5.39
CA PRO A 75 3.50 -3.08 4.26
C PRO A 75 2.23 -3.69 3.63
N PRO A 76 1.41 -2.87 2.92
CA PRO A 76 0.26 -3.38 2.18
C PRO A 76 0.69 -4.44 1.17
N GLN A 77 -0.04 -5.55 1.12
CA GLN A 77 0.18 -6.60 0.12
C GLN A 77 -0.91 -6.52 -0.95
N THR A 78 -0.52 -6.79 -2.19
CA THR A 78 -1.42 -6.84 -3.34
C THR A 78 -1.21 -8.14 -4.10
N THR A 79 -2.29 -8.75 -4.54
CA THR A 79 -2.29 -9.91 -5.42
C THR A 79 -3.35 -9.75 -6.50
N ARG A 80 -3.39 -10.68 -7.45
CA ARG A 80 -4.43 -10.77 -8.47
C ARG A 80 -5.11 -12.13 -8.42
N THR A 81 -6.41 -12.15 -8.71
CA THR A 81 -7.11 -13.41 -8.88
C THR A 81 -6.67 -14.13 -10.15
N ASP A 82 -6.56 -15.45 -10.09
CA ASP A 82 -6.30 -16.30 -11.25
C ASP A 82 -7.56 -16.50 -12.12
N ASP A 83 -7.45 -17.30 -13.17
CA ASP A 83 -8.55 -17.60 -14.10
C ASP A 83 -9.74 -18.32 -13.45
N GLN A 84 -9.56 -18.85 -12.23
CA GLN A 84 -10.59 -19.50 -11.43
C GLN A 84 -11.09 -18.60 -10.28
N GLY A 85 -10.67 -17.33 -10.26
CA GLY A 85 -11.01 -16.35 -9.23
C GLY A 85 -10.25 -16.53 -7.91
N GLN A 86 -9.24 -17.38 -7.86
CA GLN A 86 -8.52 -17.68 -6.61
C GLN A 86 -7.38 -16.70 -6.37
N PHE A 87 -7.10 -16.43 -5.11
CA PHE A 87 -5.99 -15.59 -4.67
C PHE A 87 -5.47 -16.03 -3.30
N TRP A 88 -4.25 -15.62 -2.94
CA TRP A 88 -3.70 -15.87 -1.61
C TRP A 88 -2.76 -14.75 -1.14
N PHE A 89 -2.69 -14.62 0.18
CA PHE A 89 -1.72 -13.80 0.90
C PHE A 89 -1.02 -14.66 1.95
N LYS A 90 0.30 -14.50 2.04
CA LYS A 90 1.17 -15.26 2.95
C LYS A 90 1.86 -14.31 3.90
N GLY A 91 2.28 -14.85 5.04
CA GLY A 91 2.84 -14.03 6.08
C GLY A 91 1.80 -12.99 6.48
N LEU A 92 0.74 -13.45 7.13
CA LEU A 92 -0.22 -12.59 7.79
C LEU A 92 -0.15 -12.78 9.30
N ARG A 93 -0.47 -11.72 10.04
CA ARG A 93 -0.72 -11.79 11.48
C ARG A 93 -2.13 -12.30 11.72
N ASP A 94 -2.37 -12.84 12.91
CA ASP A 94 -3.69 -13.32 13.31
C ASP A 94 -4.61 -12.17 13.75
N ILE A 95 -5.08 -11.40 12.78
CA ILE A 95 -5.89 -10.19 13.00
C ILE A 95 -7.02 -10.08 11.96
N HIS A 96 -7.84 -9.05 12.11
CA HIS A 96 -8.84 -8.68 11.12
C HIS A 96 -8.21 -7.87 9.98
N TYR A 97 -8.44 -8.29 8.74
CA TYR A 97 -8.00 -7.61 7.53
C TYR A 97 -9.18 -7.07 6.73
N VAL A 98 -8.93 -5.95 6.06
CA VAL A 98 -9.80 -5.38 5.05
C VAL A 98 -9.14 -5.59 3.70
N LEU A 99 -9.89 -6.20 2.79
CA LEU A 99 -9.55 -6.46 1.40
C LEU A 99 -10.20 -5.36 0.57
N LYS A 100 -9.40 -4.55 -0.12
CA LYS A 100 -9.84 -3.66 -1.19
C LYS A 100 -9.74 -4.42 -2.52
N VAL A 101 -10.84 -4.56 -3.23
CA VAL A 101 -10.94 -5.30 -4.49
C VAL A 101 -11.29 -4.33 -5.62
N GLU A 102 -10.43 -4.26 -6.62
CA GLU A 102 -10.66 -3.54 -7.87
C GLU A 102 -10.97 -4.57 -8.97
N LEU A 103 -12.16 -4.48 -9.57
CA LEU A 103 -12.56 -5.38 -10.64
C LEU A 103 -11.88 -4.98 -11.95
N PRO A 104 -11.51 -5.94 -12.81
CA PRO A 104 -10.81 -5.63 -14.05
C PRO A 104 -11.67 -4.85 -15.06
N TYR A 105 -12.99 -5.08 -15.03
CA TYR A 105 -14.01 -4.47 -15.89
C TYR A 105 -14.76 -3.28 -15.24
N ASP A 106 -14.61 -3.08 -13.93
CA ASP A 106 -15.22 -1.97 -13.20
C ASP A 106 -14.18 -1.34 -12.26
N ARG A 107 -13.26 -0.59 -12.87
CA ARG A 107 -12.15 0.06 -12.14
C ARG A 107 -12.57 1.35 -11.42
N SER A 108 -13.76 1.86 -11.73
CA SER A 108 -14.37 3.01 -11.04
C SER A 108 -14.80 2.68 -9.63
N ASN A 109 -15.07 1.39 -9.34
CA ASN A 109 -15.54 0.94 -8.05
C ASN A 109 -14.47 0.12 -7.33
N ILE A 110 -14.31 0.37 -6.03
CA ILE A 110 -13.47 -0.40 -5.14
C ILE A 110 -14.37 -1.05 -4.09
N TYR A 111 -14.35 -2.37 -4.02
CA TYR A 111 -15.13 -3.13 -3.06
C TYR A 111 -14.31 -3.39 -1.81
N SER A 112 -14.92 -3.17 -0.65
CA SER A 112 -14.28 -3.41 0.64
C SER A 112 -14.90 -4.63 1.28
N LEU A 113 -14.09 -5.68 1.44
CA LEU A 113 -14.47 -6.92 2.08
C LEU A 113 -13.62 -7.10 3.32
N SER A 114 -14.05 -7.91 4.29
CA SER A 114 -13.26 -8.10 5.50
C SER A 114 -13.28 -9.53 5.99
N THR A 115 -12.19 -9.94 6.62
CA THR A 115 -12.07 -11.28 7.21
C THR A 115 -11.09 -11.27 8.37
N ARG A 116 -11.36 -12.10 9.37
CA ARG A 116 -10.36 -12.47 10.39
C ARG A 116 -9.47 -13.58 9.84
N VAL A 117 -8.17 -13.39 9.93
CA VAL A 117 -7.16 -14.40 9.59
C VAL A 117 -6.64 -15.03 10.86
N HIS A 118 -6.53 -16.36 10.86
CA HIS A 118 -5.89 -17.14 11.91
C HIS A 118 -5.33 -18.44 11.30
N GLY A 119 -4.03 -18.68 11.42
CA GLY A 119 -3.36 -19.84 10.82
C GLY A 119 -3.62 -19.95 9.31
N GLN A 120 -4.33 -20.99 8.87
CA GLN A 120 -4.80 -21.10 7.48
C GLN A 120 -6.28 -20.74 7.38
N THR A 121 -6.59 -19.65 6.70
CA THR A 121 -7.95 -19.14 6.55
C THR A 121 -8.40 -19.19 5.10
N GLY A 122 -9.51 -19.90 4.86
CA GLY A 122 -10.18 -19.98 3.56
C GLY A 122 -11.48 -19.22 3.53
N LYS A 123 -11.68 -18.38 2.51
CA LYS A 123 -12.94 -17.63 2.35
C LYS A 123 -13.40 -17.54 0.90
N PHE A 124 -14.71 -17.65 0.72
CA PHE A 124 -15.36 -17.26 -0.52
C PHE A 124 -15.85 -15.81 -0.35
N PHE A 125 -15.51 -14.98 -1.32
CA PHE A 125 -15.83 -13.57 -1.36
C PHE A 125 -16.74 -13.31 -2.55
N GLU A 126 -17.92 -12.77 -2.28
CA GLU A 126 -18.91 -12.47 -3.29
C GLU A 126 -19.15 -10.98 -3.31
N ILE A 127 -19.06 -10.39 -4.50
CA ILE A 127 -19.49 -9.02 -4.75
C ILE A 127 -20.94 -9.13 -5.23
N GLY A 128 -21.87 -8.93 -4.29
CA GLY A 128 -23.31 -8.86 -4.54
C GLY A 128 -23.82 -7.42 -4.46
N ASP A 129 -25.11 -7.23 -4.75
CA ASP A 129 -25.75 -5.90 -4.77
C ASP A 129 -25.74 -5.21 -3.37
N ASP A 130 -25.58 -6.00 -2.30
CA ASP A 130 -25.56 -5.53 -0.91
C ASP A 130 -24.16 -5.16 -0.37
N VAL A 131 -23.10 -5.26 -1.18
CA VAL A 131 -21.76 -4.86 -0.73
C VAL A 131 -21.69 -3.33 -0.68
N GLN A 132 -21.64 -2.78 0.53
CA GLN A 132 -21.56 -1.36 0.81
C GLN A 132 -20.50 -0.67 -0.08
N HIS A 133 -21.00 0.14 -1.01
CA HIS A 133 -20.21 1.04 -1.84
C HIS A 133 -19.61 2.12 -0.92
N ASN A 134 -18.41 1.89 -0.40
CA ASN A 134 -17.65 2.98 0.22
C ASN A 134 -17.08 3.85 -0.90
N HIS A 135 -17.87 4.83 -1.35
CA HIS A 135 -17.31 6.08 -1.87
C HIS A 135 -16.54 6.72 -0.70
N GLU A 136 -15.26 6.39 -0.58
CA GLU A 136 -14.33 7.11 0.30
C GLU A 136 -14.21 8.52 -0.29
N ILE A 137 -14.84 9.49 0.38
CA ILE A 137 -14.82 10.91 0.05
C ILE A 137 -13.37 11.38 0.22
N ASP A 138 -12.77 11.86 -0.87
CA ASP A 138 -11.47 12.57 -0.85
C ASP A 138 -11.56 13.75 0.14
N TYR A 139 -10.63 13.79 1.10
CA TYR A 139 -10.39 14.95 1.98
C TYR A 139 -9.33 15.87 1.38
#